data_AF-A0A9E4D8Q4-F1
#
_entry.id   AF-A0A9E4D8Q4-F1
#
_cell.length_a   1.000
_cell.length_b   1.000
_cell.length_c   1.000
_cell.angle_alpha   90.00
_cell.angle_beta   90.00
_cell.angle_gamma   90.00
#
_symmetry.space_group_name_H-M   'P 1'
#
loop_
_entity.id
_entity.type
_entity.pdbx_description
1 polymer ?
#
loop_
_entity_poly.entity_id
_entity_poly.type
_entity_poly.pdbx_seq_one_letter_code
_entity_poly.pdbx_strand_id
1 'polypeptide(L)' 'MRRAPFLPSVWETLGTSQKFLGRLKQKAGFPCDHRSASVRIERYAVESIPRGRITAGRINPP' A
#
# COMPACT_ATOMS: atom_id res chain seq x y z
N MET A 1 -1.31 -3.87 17.95
CA MET A 1 -1.26 -2.64 17.11
C MET A 1 -2.09 -2.87 15.85
N ARG A 2 -3.19 -2.14 15.64
CA ARG A 2 -3.98 -2.22 14.39
C ARG A 2 -3.28 -1.36 13.32
N ARG A 3 -2.74 -2.00 12.29
CA ARG A 3 -2.11 -1.34 11.13
C ARG A 3 -2.91 -1.70 9.88
N ALA A 4 -3.28 -0.70 9.10
CA ALA A 4 -4.08 -0.88 7.90
C ALA A 4 -3.38 -0.23 6.70
N PRO A 5 -2.27 -0.78 6.18
CA PRO A 5 -1.63 -0.22 4.99
C PRO A 5 -2.56 -0.35 3.76
N PHE A 6 -2.55 0.68 2.92
CA PHE A 6 -3.15 0.67 1.58
C PHE A 6 -2.07 0.94 0.54
N LEU A 7 -1.99 0.10 -0.48
CA LEU A 7 -1.09 0.32 -1.60
C LEU A 7 -1.54 1.55 -2.42
N PRO A 8 -0.60 2.26 -3.07
CA PRO A 8 -0.92 3.37 -3.95
C PRO A 8 -1.93 2.99 -5.05
N SER A 9 -1.87 1.76 -5.59
CA SER A 9 -2.84 1.29 -6.59
C SER A 9 -4.29 1.29 -6.08
N VAL A 10 -4.51 1.21 -4.76
CA VAL A 10 -5.87 1.31 -4.18
C VAL A 10 -6.36 2.76 -4.18
N TRP A 11 -5.46 3.74 -4.05
CA TRP A 11 -5.81 5.16 -4.14
C TRP A 11 -6.39 5.50 -5.51
N GLU A 12 -5.85 4.93 -6.60
CA GLU A 12 -6.35 5.16 -7.96
C GLU A 12 -7.82 4.74 -8.14
N THR A 13 -8.28 3.75 -7.37
CA THR A 13 -9.70 3.31 -7.37
C THR A 13 -10.60 4.18 -6.50
N LEU A 14 -10.03 4.94 -5.57
CA LEU A 14 -10.73 5.75 -4.58
C LEU A 14 -10.55 7.22 -4.94
N GLY A 15 -11.32 7.68 -5.93
CA GLY A 15 -11.19 9.01 -6.56
C GLY A 15 -11.28 10.25 -5.66
N THR A 16 -11.39 10.12 -4.32
CA THR A 16 -11.26 11.26 -3.40
C THR A 16 -10.55 10.90 -2.09
N SER A 17 -9.78 11.84 -1.54
CA SER A 17 -9.00 11.68 -0.31
C SER A 17 -9.84 11.35 0.92
N GLN A 18 -11.05 11.93 1.03
CA GLN A 18 -11.99 11.63 2.12
C GLN A 18 -12.49 10.18 2.09
N LYS A 19 -12.80 9.65 0.90
CA LYS A 19 -13.20 8.24 0.75
C LYS A 19 -12.07 7.29 1.15
N PHE A 20 -10.84 7.62 0.78
CA PHE A 20 -9.66 6.85 1.18
C PHE A 20 -9.48 6.83 2.70
N LEU A 21 -9.52 8.00 3.35
CA LEU A 21 -9.37 8.09 4.81
C LEU A 21 -10.50 7.37 5.56
N GLY A 22 -11.73 7.44 5.06
CA GLY A 22 -12.87 6.68 5.61
C GLY A 22 -12.65 5.17 5.53
N ARG A 23 -12.17 4.66 4.39
CA ARG A 23 -11.83 3.24 4.23
C ARG A 23 -10.64 2.80 5.07
N LEU A 24 -9.65 3.68 5.26
CA LEU A 24 -8.48 3.42 6.10
C LEU A 24 -8.88 3.21 7.56
N LYS A 25 -9.78 4.07 8.06
CA LYS A 25 -10.35 3.96 9.40
C LYS A 25 -11.16 2.67 9.57
N GLN A 26 -12.04 2.36 8.63
CA GLN A 26 -12.82 1.12 8.66
C GLN A 26 -11.93 -0.12 8.66
N LYS A 27 -10.89 -0.15 7.81
CA LYS A 27 -9.92 -1.25 7.76
C LYS A 27 -9.11 -1.38 9.06
N ALA A 28 -8.87 -0.27 9.75
CA ALA A 28 -8.26 -0.26 11.08
C ALA A 28 -9.25 -0.56 12.21
N GLY A 29 -10.53 -0.85 11.91
CA GLY A 29 -11.57 -1.18 12.88
C GLY A 29 -12.19 0.02 13.60
N PHE A 30 -12.11 1.22 13.00
CA PHE A 30 -12.73 2.44 13.50
C PHE A 30 -13.96 2.83 12.65
N PRO A 31 -14.95 3.53 13.24
CA PRO A 31 -16.02 4.16 12.46
C PRO A 31 -15.47 5.17 11.43
N CYS A 32 -16.14 5.30 10.29
CA CYS A 32 -15.76 6.20 9.20
C CYS A 32 -15.60 7.66 9.66
N ASP A 33 -16.55 8.11 10.50
CA ASP A 33 -16.60 9.46 11.08
C ASP A 33 -15.78 9.60 12.37
N HIS A 34 -15.06 8.55 12.78
CA HIS A 34 -14.29 8.59 14.02
C HIS A 34 -13.13 9.58 13.89
N ARG A 35 -13.21 10.68 14.64
CA ARG A 35 -12.10 11.59 14.88
C ARG A 35 -11.32 11.08 16.09
N SER A 36 -10.39 10.17 15.88
CA SER A 36 -9.47 9.79 16.96
C SER A 36 -8.28 10.74 16.97
N ALA A 37 -8.08 11.47 18.08
CA ALA A 37 -6.86 12.23 18.34
C ALA A 37 -5.60 11.34 18.40
N SER A 38 -5.79 10.03 18.61
CA SER A 38 -4.72 9.03 18.71
C SER A 38 -4.37 8.34 17.38
N VAL A 39 -5.03 8.70 16.26
CA VAL A 39 -4.75 8.09 14.95
C VAL A 39 -3.55 8.78 14.32
N ARG A 40 -2.47 8.02 14.10
CA ARG A 40 -1.33 8.46 13.30
C ARG A 40 -1.51 8.01 11.86
N ILE A 41 -1.37 8.95 10.93
CA ILE A 41 -1.44 8.72 9.49
C ILE A 41 -0.06 9.00 8.91
N GLU A 42 0.51 8.01 8.23
CA GLU A 42 1.82 8.10 7.60
C GLU A 42 1.64 7.84 6.10
N ARG A 43 2.45 8.51 5.25
CA ARG A 43 2.48 8.31 3.80
C ARG A 43 3.76 7.57 3.43
N TYR A 44 3.67 6.64 2.50
CA TYR A 44 4.82 5.90 1.99
C TYR A 44 4.69 5.70 0.47
N ALA A 45 5.83 5.56 -0.20
CA ALA A 45 5.91 5.17 -1.60
C ALA A 45 6.33 3.71 -1.71
N VAL A 46 5.94 3.03 -2.79
CA VAL A 46 6.40 1.68 -3.12
C VAL A 46 6.86 1.64 -4.57
N GLU A 47 7.87 0.83 -4.84
CA GLU A 47 8.33 0.52 -6.19
C GLU A 47 8.01 -0.95 -6.50
N SER A 48 7.53 -1.23 -7.71
CA SER A 48 7.30 -2.60 -8.18
C SER A 48 8.55 -3.10 -8.86
N ILE A 49 9.14 -4.17 -8.31
CA ILE A 49 10.31 -4.82 -8.90
C ILE A 49 9.81 -5.97 -9.77
N PRO A 50 9.86 -5.87 -11.11
CA PRO A 50 9.50 -6.97 -11.99
C PRO A 50 10.49 -8.12 -11.78
N ARG A 51 10.02 -9.37 -11.86
CA ARG A 51 10.92 -10.52 -11.83
C ARG A 51 11.82 -10.48 -13.07
N GLY A 52 13.10 -10.20 -12.84
CA GLY A 52 14.14 -10.32 -13.86
C GLY A 52 14.24 -11.76 -14.38
N ARG A 53 14.45 -11.92 -15.68
CA ARG A 53 14.75 -13.21 -16.29
C ARG A 53 16.17 -13.59 -15.86
N ILE A 54 16.31 -14.69 -15.12
CA ILE A 54 17.63 -15.31 -14.92
C ILE A 54 18.05 -15.89 -16.27
N THR A 55 18.85 -15.14 -17.05
CA THR A 55 19.59 -15.72 -18.16
C THR A 55 20.66 -16.61 -17.56
N ALA A 56 20.45 -17.93 -17.62
CA ALA A 56 21.52 -18.89 -17.40
C ALA A 56 22.68 -18.51 -18.31
N GLY A 57 23.80 -18.09 -17.71
CA GLY A 57 25.02 -17.80 -18.45
C GLY A 57 25.35 -19.00 -19.33
N ARG A 58 25.60 -18.76 -20.62
CA ARG A 58 26.29 -19.72 -21.47
C ARG A 58 27.62 -20.06 -20.79
N ILE A 59 27.68 -21.22 -20.14
CA ILE A 59 28.95 -21.90 -19.90
C ILE A 59 29.43 -22.37 -21.27
N ASN A 60 30.46 -21.71 -21.81
CA ASN A 60 31.18 -22.22 -22.97
C ASN A 60 32.33 -23.08 -22.41
N PRO A 61 32.30 -24.42 -22.58
CA PRO A 61 33.49 -25.22 -22.30
C PRO A 61 34.60 -24.89 -23.33
N PRO A 62 35.88 -25.10 -22.96
CA PRO A 62 37.03 -24.73 -23.78
C PRO A 62 37.07 -25.42 -25.15
#